data_AF-A0A376LQY8-F1
#
_entry.id   AF-A0A376LQY8-F1
#
_cell.length_a   1.000
_cell.length_b   1.000
_cell.length_c   1.000
_cell.angle_alpha   90.00
_cell.angle_beta   90.00
_cell.angle_gamma   90.00
#
_symmetry.space_group_name_H-M   'P 1'
#
loop_
_entity.id
_entity.type
_entity.pdbx_description
1 polymer ?
#
loop_
_entity_poly.entity_id
_entity_poly.type
_entity_poly.pdbx_seq_one_letter_code
_entity_poly.pdbx_strand_id
1 'polypeptide(L)' 'MKKVAAFVALSLLMAGCVSNDKIAVTPEQLQHHRFVLESVNGKPVTSDKNPPEISFW' A
#
# COMPACT_ATOMS: atom_id res chain seq x y z
N MET A 1 28.68 6.01 24.52
CA MET A 1 27.34 5.41 24.34
C MET A 1 26.34 6.33 23.63
N LYS A 2 26.13 7.60 24.05
CA LYS A 2 25.10 8.51 23.48
C LYS A 2 25.25 8.81 21.98
N LYS A 3 26.48 8.91 21.46
CA LYS A 3 26.73 9.16 20.02
C LYS A 3 26.34 7.97 19.15
N VAL A 4 26.54 6.75 19.63
CA VAL A 4 26.20 5.51 18.89
C VAL A 4 24.69 5.39 18.73
N ALA A 5 23.92 5.69 19.80
CA ALA A 5 22.46 5.73 19.72
C ALA A 5 21.94 6.77 18.71
N ALA A 6 22.60 7.93 18.60
CA ALA A 6 22.25 8.94 17.62
C ALA A 6 22.53 8.50 16.17
N PHE A 7 23.64 7.80 15.93
CA PHE A 7 23.96 7.26 14.60
C PHE A 7 22.99 6.15 14.18
N VAL A 8 22.57 5.29 15.12
CA VAL A 8 21.56 4.26 14.86
C VAL A 8 20.20 4.88 14.55
N ALA A 9 19.76 5.90 15.30
CA ALA A 9 18.51 6.58 15.02
C ALA A 9 18.51 7.27 13.64
N LEU A 10 19.64 7.86 13.23
CA LEU A 10 19.78 8.53 11.95
C LEU A 10 19.79 7.56 10.76
N SER A 11 20.38 6.37 10.90
CA SER A 11 20.35 5.34 9.85
C SER A 11 18.95 4.72 9.66
N LEU A 12 18.19 4.55 10.75
CA LEU A 12 16.78 4.10 10.66
C LEU A 12 15.88 5.12 9.96
N LEU A 13 16.12 6.43 10.14
CA LEU A 13 15.36 7.48 9.44
C LEU A 13 15.58 7.43 7.92
N MET A 14 16.78 7.09 7.46
CA MET A 14 17.11 7.00 6.03
C MET A 14 16.60 5.71 5.37
N ALA A 15 16.44 4.62 6.14
CA ALA A 15 15.82 3.39 5.65
C ALA A 15 14.29 3.51 5.47
N GLY A 16 13.66 4.53 6.07
CA GLY A 16 12.23 4.83 5.92
C GLY A 16 11.86 5.60 4.65
N CYS A 17 12.85 6.08 3.88
CA CYS A 17 12.62 6.65 2.56
C CYS A 17 12.37 5.51 1.57
N VAL A 18 11.18 4.93 1.62
CA VAL A 18 10.69 4.05 0.56
C VAL A 18 10.78 4.85 -0.74
N SER A 19 11.65 4.41 -1.66
CA SER A 19 11.62 4.92 -3.01
C SER A 19 10.21 4.67 -3.52
N ASN A 20 9.44 5.74 -3.73
CA ASN A 20 8.20 5.68 -4.48
C ASN A 20 8.61 5.50 -5.95
N ASP A 21 9.22 4.34 -6.21
CA ASP A 21 9.38 3.84 -7.56
C ASP A 21 7.96 3.75 -8.05
N LYS A 22 7.67 4.47 -9.12
CA LYS A 22 6.36 4.46 -9.72
C LYS A 22 6.12 3.02 -10.13
N ILE A 23 5.43 2.27 -9.28
CA ILE A 23 4.91 0.95 -9.60
C ILE A 23 3.85 1.24 -10.65
N ALA A 24 4.31 1.36 -11.89
CA ALA A 24 3.44 1.46 -13.04
C ALA A 24 2.66 0.16 -13.04
N VAL A 25 1.38 0.27 -12.71
CA VAL A 25 0.49 -0.88 -12.67
C VAL A 25 0.44 -1.43 -14.09
N THR A 26 0.92 -2.66 -14.28
CA THR A 26 0.89 -3.28 -15.60
C THR A 26 -0.48 -3.92 -15.84
N PRO A 27 -0.93 -4.04 -17.10
CA PRO A 27 -2.20 -4.69 -17.42
C PRO A 27 -2.31 -6.09 -16.82
N GLU A 28 -1.22 -6.86 -16.78
CA GLU A 28 -1.17 -8.21 -16.24
C GLU A 28 -1.38 -8.27 -14.72
N GLN A 29 -1.13 -7.18 -13.99
CA GLN A 29 -1.42 -7.10 -12.55
C GLN A 29 -2.89 -6.81 -12.26
N LEU A 30 -3.60 -6.24 -13.23
CA LEU A 30 -5.03 -5.94 -13.14
C LEU A 30 -5.85 -7.12 -13.67
N GLN A 31 -5.44 -7.66 -14.82
CA GLN A 31 -6.05 -8.83 -15.43
C GLN A 31 -5.76 -10.05 -14.55
N HIS A 32 -6.80 -10.83 -14.23
CA HIS A 32 -6.77 -12.00 -13.34
C HIS A 32 -6.71 -11.70 -11.83
N HIS A 33 -6.76 -10.44 -11.40
CA HIS A 33 -6.90 -10.09 -9.99
C HIS A 33 -8.32 -9.61 -9.63
N ARG A 34 -8.79 -10.03 -8.46
CA ARG A 34 -10.08 -9.60 -7.90
C ARG A 34 -9.90 -8.34 -7.07
N PHE A 35 -10.62 -7.27 -7.41
CA PHE A 35 -10.58 -6.01 -6.66
C PHE A 35 -11.93 -5.78 -5.97
N VAL A 36 -11.88 -5.64 -4.65
CA VAL A 36 -13.06 -5.43 -3.79
C VAL A 36 -12.96 -4.06 -3.12
N LEU A 37 -14.07 -3.33 -3.07
CA LEU A 37 -14.13 -2.01 -2.46
C LEU A 37 -14.13 -2.12 -0.93
N GLU A 38 -13.05 -1.64 -0.30
CA GLU A 38 -12.94 -1.62 1.16
C GLU A 38 -13.35 -0.29 1.79
N SER A 39 -13.06 0.85 1.14
CA SER A 39 -13.38 2.17 1.68
C SER A 39 -13.66 3.20 0.59
N VAL A 40 -14.48 4.21 0.94
CA VAL A 40 -14.74 5.38 0.11
C VAL A 40 -14.47 6.61 0.96
N ASN A 41 -13.57 7.48 0.50
CA ASN A 41 -13.17 8.71 1.21
C ASN A 41 -12.75 8.45 2.67
N GLY A 42 -12.05 7.33 2.93
CA GLY A 42 -11.61 6.94 4.27
C GLY A 42 -12.71 6.34 5.16
N LYS A 43 -13.96 6.24 4.68
CA LYS A 43 -15.04 5.55 5.40
C LYS A 43 -15.13 4.09 4.92
N PRO A 44 -15.09 3.10 5.82
CA PRO A 44 -15.19 1.70 5.44
C PRO A 44 -16.55 1.38 4.81
N VAL A 45 -16.54 0.48 3.84
CA VAL A 45 -17.74 -0.08 3.20
C VAL A 45 -18.04 -1.41 3.88
N THR A 46 -19.22 -1.54 4.47
CA THR A 46 -19.71 -2.81 5.01
C THR A 46 -20.16 -3.70 3.84
N SER A 47 -19.45 -4.80 3.64
CA SER A 47 -19.79 -5.78 2.62
C SER A 47 -20.23 -7.07 3.30
N ASP A 48 -21.52 -7.40 3.20
CA ASP A 48 -22.07 -8.62 3.80
C ASP A 48 -21.91 -9.81 2.83
N LYS A 49 -22.86 -10.00 1.92
CA LYS A 49 -22.94 -11.20 1.07
C LYS A 49 -22.43 -10.97 -0.36
N ASN A 50 -22.54 -9.74 -0.86
CA ASN A 50 -22.12 -9.34 -2.20
C ASN A 50 -21.32 -8.04 -2.09
N PRO A 51 -19.99 -8.14 -1.87
CA PRO A 51 -19.15 -6.96 -1.80
C PRO A 51 -19.13 -6.21 -3.15
N PRO A 52 -19.08 -4.88 -3.16
CA PRO A 52 -18.87 -4.14 -4.40
C PRO A 52 -17.48 -4.45 -4.95
N GLU A 53 -17.42 -4.98 -6.17
CA GLU A 53 -16.18 -5.39 -6.82
C GLU A 53 -16.09 -4.84 -8.24
N ILE A 54 -14.85 -4.70 -8.72
CA ILE A 54 -14.53 -4.30 -10.09
C ILE A 54 -13.54 -5.32 -10.67
N SER A 55 -13.64 -5.56 -11.97
CA SER A 55 -12.77 -6.48 -12.67
C SER A 55 -12.22 -5.81 -13.93
N PHE A 56 -10.95 -6.09 -14.19
CA PHE A 56 -10.23 -5.60 -15.34
C PHE A 56 -9.94 -6.82 -16.21
N TRP A 57 -10.76 -7.03 -17.23
CA TRP A 57 -10.59 -8.10 -18.23
C TRP A 57 -9.92 -7.52 -19.47
#